data_AF-A0A2E3NHH1-F1
#
_entry.id   AF-A0A2E3NHH1-F1
#
_cell.length_a   1.000
_cell.length_b   1.000
_cell.length_c   1.000
_cell.angle_alpha   90.00
_cell.angle_beta   90.00
_cell.angle_gamma   90.00
#
_symmetry.space_group_name_H-M   'P 1'
#
loop_
_entity.id
_entity.type
_entity.pdbx_description
1 polymer ?
#
loop_
_entity_poly.entity_id
_entity_poly.type
_entity_poly.pdbx_seq_one_letter_code
_entity_poly.pdbx_strand_id
1 'polypeptide(L)'
;MRIGRRNLRKGLLAVGCVLGAPSAVGLALGGALILSGAFLHLWSKGCLEQNRRLITAGPYRYVRNPFYLSNALIDGGICLVIGVAWIGLPFALLWFLAYRDTIEGEEQTLGSLFPDEYPRYKAAVPRLFPNGRTWPRSEVTGRFSWDNDGLARGQEYARLVGIALGPAVVVAGAVVRAEGVELFVPGNEVLLASLVALPALWVWKLALSEAFRRPETALVPVALGPGGRLFFGFGLTVLALFLLPRLATLAVVAAGWAGLALLDEFAARRAGQGVDRARWRYLGPVALGSAIATVGLTALAFGAVAEA
;
A
#
# COMPACT_ATOMS: atom_id res chain seq x y z
N MET A 1 -19.07 16.43 -10.23
CA MET A 1 -18.30 15.56 -9.30
C MET A 1 -16.85 15.54 -9.75
N ARG A 2 -15.92 16.22 -9.04
CA ARG A 2 -14.49 16.19 -9.41
C ARG A 2 -13.94 14.78 -9.09
N ILE A 3 -13.55 14.02 -10.11
CA ILE A 3 -12.87 12.74 -9.91
C ILE A 3 -11.50 13.05 -9.29
N GLY A 4 -11.39 12.88 -7.98
CA GLY A 4 -10.15 13.13 -7.26
C GLY A 4 -9.18 11.94 -7.39
N ARG A 5 -7.89 12.23 -7.66
CA ARG A 5 -6.79 11.23 -7.70
C ARG A 5 -6.79 10.23 -6.54
N ARG A 6 -7.30 10.64 -5.37
CA ARG A 6 -7.35 9.83 -4.13
C ARG A 6 -8.22 8.58 -4.24
N ASN A 7 -9.24 8.58 -5.11
CA ASN A 7 -10.19 7.48 -5.24
C ASN A 7 -10.00 6.67 -6.52
N LEU A 8 -9.19 7.16 -7.47
CA LEU A 8 -9.05 6.57 -8.81
C LEU A 8 -8.59 5.10 -8.74
N ARG A 9 -7.51 4.81 -8.00
CA ARG A 9 -7.02 3.43 -7.79
C ARG A 9 -8.05 2.54 -7.09
N LYS A 10 -8.81 3.07 -6.12
CA LYS A 10 -9.84 2.29 -5.42
C LYS A 10 -10.97 1.88 -6.38
N GLY A 11 -11.38 2.81 -7.23
CA GLY A 11 -12.34 2.53 -8.31
C GLY A 11 -11.80 1.46 -9.27
N LEU A 12 -10.53 1.55 -9.68
CA LEU A 12 -9.89 0.53 -10.51
C LEU A 12 -9.90 -0.85 -9.86
N LEU A 13 -9.52 -0.94 -8.58
CA LEU A 13 -9.54 -2.22 -7.85
C LEU A 13 -10.97 -2.78 -7.73
N ALA A 14 -11.96 -1.94 -7.45
CA ALA A 14 -13.36 -2.38 -7.38
C ALA A 14 -13.86 -2.91 -8.73
N VAL A 15 -13.58 -2.18 -9.82
CA VAL A 15 -13.86 -2.62 -11.19
C VAL A 15 -13.15 -3.94 -11.49
N GLY A 16 -11.88 -4.08 -11.11
CA GLY A 16 -11.12 -5.32 -11.25
C GLY A 16 -11.72 -6.51 -10.48
N CYS A 17 -12.25 -6.28 -9.28
CA CYS A 17 -12.92 -7.32 -8.49
C CYS A 17 -14.22 -7.83 -9.12
N VAL A 18 -14.88 -7.00 -9.94
CA VAL A 18 -16.16 -7.35 -10.57
C VAL A 18 -15.94 -7.91 -11.98
N LEU A 19 -14.97 -7.37 -12.72
CA LEU A 19 -14.83 -7.62 -14.16
C LEU A 19 -13.49 -8.24 -14.55
N GLY A 20 -12.50 -8.27 -13.66
CA GLY A 20 -11.14 -8.67 -14.01
C GLY A 20 -11.02 -10.13 -14.39
N ALA A 21 -10.31 -10.44 -15.47
CA ALA A 21 -9.99 -11.78 -15.90
C ALA A 21 -8.45 -11.96 -15.89
N PRO A 22 -7.82 -12.17 -14.72
CA PRO A 22 -6.38 -12.31 -14.62
C PRO A 22 -5.89 -13.52 -15.44
N SER A 23 -4.78 -13.33 -16.13
CA SER A 23 -4.06 -14.40 -16.83
C SER A 23 -2.64 -14.50 -16.30
N ALA A 24 -1.96 -15.63 -16.49
CA ALA A 24 -0.56 -15.79 -16.07
C ALA A 24 0.36 -14.71 -16.67
N VAL A 25 0.16 -14.37 -17.95
CA VAL A 25 0.92 -13.30 -18.63
C VAL A 25 0.59 -11.93 -18.03
N GLY A 26 -0.69 -11.64 -17.80
CA GLY A 26 -1.12 -10.37 -17.18
C GLY A 26 -0.58 -10.19 -15.75
N LEU A 27 -0.56 -11.27 -14.97
CA LEU A 27 0.04 -11.30 -13.63
C LEU A 27 1.55 -11.08 -13.67
N ALA A 28 2.27 -11.73 -14.59
CA ALA A 28 3.71 -11.58 -14.71
C ALA A 28 4.11 -10.16 -15.14
N LEU A 29 3.54 -9.66 -16.24
CA LEU A 29 3.84 -8.32 -16.76
C LEU A 29 3.33 -7.23 -15.82
N GLY A 30 2.12 -7.38 -15.28
CA GLY A 30 1.54 -6.46 -14.31
C GLY A 30 2.33 -6.42 -13.01
N GLY A 31 2.73 -7.59 -12.48
CA GLY A 31 3.59 -7.71 -11.31
C GLY A 31 4.94 -7.02 -11.51
N ALA A 32 5.61 -7.24 -12.64
CA ALA A 32 6.86 -6.57 -12.98
C ALA A 32 6.72 -5.03 -13.02
N LEU A 33 5.63 -4.52 -13.59
CA LEU A 33 5.36 -3.09 -13.66
C LEU A 33 5.06 -2.48 -12.29
N ILE A 34 4.30 -3.21 -11.45
CA ILE A 34 4.00 -2.81 -10.07
C ILE A 34 5.27 -2.78 -9.22
N LEU A 35 6.13 -3.79 -9.32
CA LEU A 35 7.40 -3.83 -8.59
C LEU A 35 8.33 -2.69 -9.01
N SER A 36 8.41 -2.43 -10.32
CA SER A 36 9.18 -1.30 -10.86
C SER A 36 8.64 0.04 -10.35
N GLY A 37 7.32 0.21 -10.33
CA GLY A 37 6.67 1.38 -9.76
C GLY A 37 6.88 1.49 -8.25
N ALA A 38 6.80 0.41 -7.49
CA ALA A 38 7.06 0.38 -6.05
C ALA A 38 8.52 0.76 -5.71
N PHE A 39 9.47 0.28 -6.50
CA PHE A 39 10.88 0.68 -6.40
C PHE A 39 11.06 2.17 -6.68
N LEU A 40 10.51 2.67 -7.81
CA LEU A 40 10.59 4.08 -8.17
C LEU A 40 9.90 4.97 -7.12
N HIS A 41 8.81 4.50 -6.52
CA HIS A 41 8.11 5.16 -5.42
C HIS A 41 9.01 5.33 -4.21
N LEU A 42 9.65 4.24 -3.75
CA LEU A 42 10.57 4.26 -2.62
C LEU A 42 11.76 5.16 -2.90
N TRP A 43 12.36 5.05 -4.08
CA TRP A 43 13.50 5.87 -4.49
C TRP A 43 13.14 7.36 -4.55
N SER A 44 11.97 7.70 -5.11
CA SER A 44 11.49 9.09 -5.17
C SER A 44 11.27 9.67 -3.78
N LYS A 45 10.67 8.90 -2.87
CA LYS A 45 10.40 9.35 -1.50
C LYS A 45 11.65 9.43 -0.65
N GLY A 46 12.61 8.53 -0.86
CA GLY A 46 13.90 8.57 -0.20
C GLY A 46 14.81 9.69 -0.67
N CYS A 47 14.54 10.35 -1.80
CA CYS A 47 15.27 11.56 -2.21
C CYS A 47 14.54 12.87 -1.89
N LEU A 48 13.22 12.83 -1.69
CA LEU A 48 12.38 14.02 -1.62
C LEU A 48 12.46 14.74 -0.26
N GLU A 49 12.85 16.01 -0.29
CA GLU A 49 12.73 16.97 0.81
C GLU A 49 11.76 18.08 0.42
N GLN A 50 10.47 17.80 0.62
CA GLN A 50 9.39 18.61 0.06
C GLN A 50 9.47 20.07 0.53
N ASN A 51 9.45 21.01 -0.43
CA ASN A 51 9.44 22.47 -0.24
C ASN A 51 10.63 23.06 0.54
N ARG A 52 11.68 22.28 0.83
CA ARG A 52 12.90 22.78 1.50
C ARG A 52 14.00 23.19 0.53
N ARG A 53 14.16 22.42 -0.54
CA ARG A 53 15.12 22.67 -1.63
C ARG A 53 14.68 21.97 -2.91
N LEU A 54 15.22 22.42 -4.05
CA LEU A 54 14.99 21.75 -5.32
C LEU A 54 15.83 20.46 -5.39
N ILE A 55 15.16 19.31 -5.29
CA ILE A 55 15.82 18.00 -5.40
C ILE A 55 15.96 17.60 -6.87
N THR A 56 17.19 17.31 -7.28
CA THR A 56 17.54 16.81 -8.62
C THR A 56 18.28 15.47 -8.58
N ALA A 57 18.44 14.90 -7.38
CA ALA A 57 19.07 13.60 -7.15
C ALA A 57 18.14 12.40 -7.38
N GLY A 58 18.75 11.23 -7.59
CA GLY A 58 18.01 9.98 -7.76
C GLY A 58 17.14 9.99 -9.02
N PRO A 59 15.85 9.65 -8.93
CA PRO A 59 15.00 9.57 -10.11
C PRO A 59 14.63 10.96 -10.65
N TYR A 60 14.74 12.02 -9.83
CA TYR A 60 14.52 13.41 -10.24
C TYR A 60 15.53 13.87 -11.31
N ARG A 61 16.69 13.21 -11.42
CA ARG A 61 17.65 13.48 -12.49
C ARG A 61 17.11 13.16 -13.90
N TYR A 62 16.17 12.23 -14.00
CA TYR A 62 15.68 11.68 -15.27
C TYR A 62 14.27 12.15 -15.62
N VAL A 63 13.43 12.39 -14.61
CA VAL A 63 12.06 12.90 -14.78
C VAL A 63 11.73 13.82 -13.61
N ARG A 64 10.98 14.90 -13.85
CA ARG A 64 10.65 15.88 -12.80
C ARG A 64 9.65 15.36 -11.77
N ASN A 65 8.80 14.42 -12.18
CA ASN A 65 7.69 13.91 -11.41
C ASN A 65 7.75 12.38 -11.22
N PRO A 66 8.87 11.82 -10.68
CA PRO A 66 9.08 10.38 -10.62
C PRO A 66 8.09 9.67 -9.68
N PHE A 67 7.59 10.35 -8.66
CA PHE A 67 6.49 9.86 -7.81
C PHE A 67 5.17 9.70 -8.57
N TYR A 68 4.94 10.50 -9.59
CA TYR A 68 3.74 10.35 -10.42
C TYR A 68 3.93 9.28 -11.48
N LEU A 69 5.13 9.19 -12.06
CA LEU A 69 5.50 8.06 -12.91
C LEU A 69 5.37 6.73 -12.16
N SER A 70 5.79 6.64 -10.90
CA SER A 70 5.63 5.42 -10.10
C SER A 70 4.16 5.03 -9.94
N ASN A 71 3.27 5.99 -9.69
CA ASN A 71 1.83 5.74 -9.63
C ASN A 71 1.28 5.27 -10.97
N ALA A 72 1.73 5.85 -12.10
CA ALA A 72 1.34 5.40 -13.44
C ALA A 72 1.74 3.95 -13.70
N LEU A 73 2.98 3.56 -13.32
CA LEU A 73 3.47 2.19 -13.46
C LEU A 73 2.67 1.21 -12.60
N ILE A 74 2.39 1.56 -11.34
CA ILE A 74 1.58 0.73 -10.44
C ILE A 74 0.16 0.55 -10.99
N ASP A 75 -0.50 1.65 -11.35
CA ASP A 75 -1.89 1.60 -11.81
C ASP A 75 -2.00 0.91 -13.17
N GLY A 76 -1.05 1.13 -14.08
CA GLY A 76 -0.94 0.41 -15.35
C GLY A 76 -0.70 -1.09 -15.15
N GLY A 77 0.10 -1.46 -14.15
CA GLY A 77 0.33 -2.87 -13.82
C GLY A 77 -0.92 -3.53 -13.23
N ILE A 78 -1.71 -2.80 -12.44
CA ILE A 78 -3.03 -3.25 -11.99
C ILE A 78 -3.96 -3.47 -13.19
N CYS A 79 -3.97 -2.58 -14.18
CA CYS A 79 -4.74 -2.80 -15.42
C CYS A 79 -4.34 -4.10 -16.15
N LEU A 80 -3.04 -4.43 -16.19
CA LEU A 80 -2.56 -5.69 -16.76
C LEU A 80 -3.01 -6.92 -15.93
N VAL A 81 -2.97 -6.82 -14.59
CA VAL A 81 -3.49 -7.85 -13.69
C VAL A 81 -5.00 -8.05 -13.88
N ILE A 82 -5.76 -6.97 -14.08
CA ILE A 82 -7.19 -7.03 -14.39
C ILE A 82 -7.43 -7.78 -15.70
N GLY A 83 -6.52 -7.71 -16.67
CA GLY A 83 -6.59 -8.52 -17.90
C GLY A 83 -7.68 -8.12 -18.89
N VAL A 84 -8.31 -6.95 -18.70
CA VAL A 84 -9.42 -6.47 -19.54
C VAL A 84 -9.01 -5.18 -20.25
N ALA A 85 -8.69 -5.29 -21.54
CA ALA A 85 -8.11 -4.18 -22.32
C ALA A 85 -8.98 -2.92 -22.35
N TRP A 86 -10.32 -3.08 -22.42
CA TRP A 86 -11.25 -1.95 -22.46
C TRP A 86 -11.37 -1.19 -21.13
N ILE A 87 -10.85 -1.72 -20.02
CA ILE A 87 -10.69 -0.98 -18.76
C ILE A 87 -9.42 -0.11 -18.79
N GLY A 88 -8.34 -0.62 -19.38
CA GLY A 88 -7.03 0.03 -19.38
C GLY A 88 -7.01 1.39 -20.08
N LEU A 89 -7.58 1.48 -21.29
CA LEU A 89 -7.53 2.72 -22.09
C LEU A 89 -8.35 3.87 -21.46
N PRO A 90 -9.62 3.69 -21.06
CA PRO A 90 -10.36 4.73 -20.35
C PRO A 90 -9.71 5.08 -19.02
N PHE A 91 -9.14 4.11 -18.30
CA PHE A 91 -8.43 4.38 -17.06
C PHE A 91 -7.20 5.27 -17.29
N ALA A 92 -6.41 5.02 -18.34
CA ALA A 92 -5.25 5.85 -18.68
C ALA A 92 -5.66 7.31 -18.96
N LEU A 93 -6.78 7.52 -19.66
CA LEU A 93 -7.35 8.85 -19.89
C LEU A 93 -7.78 9.52 -18.58
N LEU A 94 -8.53 8.81 -17.73
CA LEU A 94 -8.96 9.31 -16.42
C LEU A 94 -7.77 9.62 -15.51
N TRP A 95 -6.73 8.80 -15.56
CA TRP A 95 -5.47 9.02 -14.85
C TRP A 95 -4.82 10.31 -15.33
N PHE A 96 -4.66 10.50 -16.65
CA PHE A 96 -4.08 11.72 -17.19
C PHE A 96 -4.86 12.97 -16.73
N LEU A 97 -6.18 12.96 -16.85
CA LEU A 97 -7.04 14.07 -16.44
C LEU A 97 -6.95 14.35 -14.93
N ALA A 98 -6.92 13.31 -14.09
CA ALA A 98 -6.87 13.47 -12.64
C ALA A 98 -5.51 13.94 -12.11
N TYR A 99 -4.42 13.59 -12.81
CA TYR A 99 -3.06 13.89 -12.36
C TYR A 99 -2.45 15.13 -13.01
N ARG A 100 -2.88 15.54 -14.22
CA ARG A 100 -2.32 16.72 -14.91
C ARG A 100 -2.41 17.99 -14.06
N ASP A 101 -3.58 18.29 -13.49
CA ASP A 101 -3.83 19.54 -12.76
C ASP A 101 -3.01 19.56 -11.46
N THR A 102 -2.82 18.39 -10.85
CA THR A 102 -2.00 18.24 -9.64
C THR A 102 -0.52 18.45 -9.95
N ILE A 103 -0.02 17.81 -11.01
CA ILE A 103 1.38 17.96 -11.42
C ILE A 103 1.65 19.41 -11.77
N GLU A 104 0.78 20.06 -12.53
CA GLU A 104 0.95 21.46 -12.91
C GLU A 104 0.91 22.41 -11.71
N GLY A 105 0.02 22.19 -10.75
CA GLY A 105 0.00 22.96 -9.51
C GLY A 105 1.27 22.79 -8.66
N GLU A 106 1.81 21.57 -8.59
CA GLU A 106 3.08 21.31 -7.89
C GLU A 106 4.27 21.92 -8.63
N GLU A 107 4.31 21.85 -9.97
CA GLU A 107 5.33 22.52 -10.79
C GLU A 107 5.27 24.04 -10.69
N GLN A 108 4.08 24.64 -10.64
CA GLN A 108 3.90 26.08 -10.40
C GLN A 108 4.43 26.48 -9.02
N THR A 109 4.10 25.70 -7.99
CA THR A 109 4.59 25.92 -6.62
C THR A 109 6.12 25.87 -6.57
N LEU A 110 6.74 24.89 -7.24
CA LEU A 110 8.19 24.80 -7.33
C LEU A 110 8.81 25.98 -8.09
N GLY A 111 8.16 26.46 -9.16
CA GLY A 111 8.58 27.66 -9.87
C GLY A 111 8.55 28.92 -9.00
N SER A 112 7.56 29.04 -8.11
CA SER A 112 7.48 30.15 -7.17
C SER A 112 8.48 30.03 -6.01
N LEU A 113 8.78 28.82 -5.53
CA LEU A 113 9.73 28.58 -4.44
C LEU A 113 11.19 28.68 -4.87
N PHE A 114 11.51 28.32 -6.12
CA PHE A 114 12.87 28.26 -6.66
C PHE A 114 12.96 28.96 -8.03
N PRO A 115 12.71 30.29 -8.10
CA PRO A 115 12.59 31.01 -9.36
C PRO A 115 13.87 30.98 -10.22
N ASP A 116 15.05 30.91 -9.60
CA ASP A 116 16.34 30.91 -10.32
C ASP A 116 16.80 29.51 -10.76
N GLU A 117 16.39 28.46 -10.04
CA GLU A 117 16.84 27.09 -10.28
C GLU A 117 15.83 26.27 -11.11
N TYR A 118 14.54 26.41 -10.81
CA TYR A 118 13.49 25.55 -11.37
C TYR A 118 13.31 25.71 -12.89
N PRO A 119 13.34 26.91 -13.51
CA PRO A 119 13.21 27.05 -14.96
C PRO A 119 14.29 26.28 -15.73
N ARG A 120 15.54 26.36 -15.25
CA ARG A 120 16.68 25.63 -15.84
C ARG A 120 16.48 24.12 -15.73
N TYR A 121 16.08 23.64 -14.56
CA TYR A 121 15.74 22.23 -14.33
C TYR A 121 14.57 21.75 -15.21
N LYS A 122 13.52 22.56 -15.34
CA LYS A 122 12.35 22.29 -16.19
C LYS A 122 12.68 22.17 -17.67
N ALA A 123 13.63 22.96 -18.17
CA ALA A 123 14.09 22.87 -19.56
C ALA A 123 14.91 21.60 -19.83
N ALA A 124 15.71 21.18 -18.85
CA ALA A 124 16.62 20.04 -18.98
C ALA A 124 15.94 18.68 -18.76
N VAL A 125 14.99 18.57 -17.83
CA VAL A 125 14.43 17.28 -17.39
C VAL A 125 12.97 17.14 -17.85
N PRO A 126 12.57 16.03 -18.49
CA PRO A 126 11.19 15.83 -18.93
C PRO A 126 10.22 15.69 -17.74
N ARG A 127 8.92 15.95 -17.99
CA ARG A 127 7.90 15.97 -16.93
C ARG A 127 7.67 14.60 -16.30
N LEU A 128 7.36 13.58 -17.09
CA LEU A 128 6.92 12.25 -16.61
C LEU A 128 7.70 11.08 -17.22
N PHE A 129 7.88 11.05 -18.55
CA PHE A 129 8.54 9.93 -19.23
C PHE A 129 9.98 10.30 -19.59
N PRO A 130 10.97 9.42 -19.32
CA PRO A 130 12.34 9.64 -19.74
C PRO A 130 12.43 9.76 -21.26
N ASN A 131 13.18 10.74 -21.76
CA ASN A 131 13.41 10.96 -23.19
C ASN A 131 14.90 11.10 -23.54
N GLY A 132 15.76 10.51 -22.70
CA GLY A 132 17.22 10.58 -22.82
C GLY A 132 17.85 11.85 -22.23
N ARG A 133 17.08 12.93 -22.02
CA ARG A 133 17.59 14.11 -21.32
C ARG A 133 17.75 13.85 -19.84
N THR A 134 18.85 14.34 -19.25
CA THR A 134 19.14 14.17 -17.81
C THR A 134 19.76 15.43 -17.23
N TRP A 135 19.57 15.65 -15.94
CA TRP A 135 20.28 16.71 -15.21
C TRP A 135 21.79 16.38 -15.10
N PRO A 136 22.71 17.35 -15.25
CA PRO A 136 24.15 17.12 -15.12
C PRO A 136 24.52 16.54 -13.75
N ARG A 137 25.39 15.52 -13.71
CA ARG A 137 25.78 14.85 -12.45
C ARG A 137 26.48 15.80 -11.47
N SER A 138 27.25 16.76 -11.97
CA SER A 138 27.96 17.77 -11.18
C SER A 138 27.04 18.76 -10.47
N GLU A 139 25.78 18.87 -10.90
CA GLU A 139 24.80 19.85 -10.40
C GLU A 139 23.66 19.17 -9.62
N VAL A 140 23.83 17.90 -9.25
CA VAL A 140 22.81 17.14 -8.52
C VAL A 140 22.71 17.65 -7.08
N THR A 141 21.49 17.98 -6.68
CA THR A 141 21.14 18.40 -5.32
C THR A 141 20.30 17.33 -4.64
N GLY A 142 20.72 16.94 -3.44
CA GLY A 142 20.06 15.91 -2.63
C GLY A 142 20.74 14.55 -2.69
N ARG A 143 20.24 13.61 -1.90
CA ARG A 143 20.67 12.21 -1.89
C ARG A 143 19.53 11.33 -1.41
N PHE A 144 19.64 10.02 -1.63
CA PHE A 144 18.76 9.08 -0.96
C PHE A 144 19.08 9.04 0.54
N SER A 145 18.05 9.11 1.38
CA SER A 145 18.14 8.93 2.82
C SER A 145 16.88 8.24 3.35
N TRP A 146 17.09 7.27 4.25
CA TRP A 146 16.01 6.65 5.01
C TRP A 146 15.37 7.61 6.02
N ASP A 147 16.07 8.70 6.37
CA ASP A 147 15.63 9.71 7.33
C ASP A 147 14.76 10.81 6.71
N ASN A 148 14.52 10.76 5.39
CA ASN A 148 13.64 11.73 4.76
C ASN A 148 12.21 11.61 5.32
N ASP A 149 11.57 12.76 5.57
CA ASP A 149 10.30 12.88 6.31
C ASP A 149 9.22 11.88 5.85
N GLY A 150 9.12 11.60 4.54
CA GLY A 150 8.17 10.63 4.00
C GLY A 150 8.43 9.19 4.44
N LEU A 151 9.70 8.75 4.43
CA LEU A 151 10.10 7.39 4.83
C LEU A 151 10.25 7.25 6.34
N ALA A 152 10.82 8.27 7.00
CA ALA A 152 11.06 8.27 8.44
C ALA A 152 9.77 8.18 9.25
N ARG A 153 8.70 8.83 8.77
CA ARG A 153 7.36 8.73 9.35
C ARG A 153 6.64 7.44 8.98
N GLY A 154 7.20 6.59 8.14
CA GLY A 154 6.68 5.26 7.78
C GLY A 154 5.37 5.19 6.98
N GLN A 155 4.78 6.34 6.62
CA GLN A 155 3.56 6.41 5.81
C GLN A 155 3.70 5.71 4.46
N GLU A 156 4.91 5.70 3.90
CA GLU A 156 5.19 5.06 2.62
C GLU A 156 5.25 3.52 2.74
N TYR A 157 5.58 2.95 3.90
CA TYR A 157 5.55 1.50 4.10
C TYR A 157 4.11 0.96 4.05
N ALA A 158 3.18 1.63 4.73
CA ALA A 158 1.76 1.30 4.63
C ALA A 158 1.23 1.40 3.20
N ARG A 159 1.77 2.34 2.42
CA ARG A 159 1.42 2.47 1.01
C ARG A 159 1.97 1.32 0.17
N LEU A 160 3.22 0.90 0.39
CA LEU A 160 3.82 -0.25 -0.28
C LEU A 160 3.06 -1.55 0.01
N VAL A 161 2.64 -1.77 1.25
CA VAL A 161 1.75 -2.89 1.60
C VAL A 161 0.44 -2.81 0.80
N GLY A 162 -0.18 -1.63 0.74
CA GLY A 162 -1.40 -1.44 -0.04
C GLY A 162 -1.22 -1.66 -1.54
N ILE A 163 -0.03 -1.36 -2.08
CA ILE A 163 0.33 -1.63 -3.48
C ILE A 163 0.42 -3.15 -3.71
N ALA A 164 1.07 -3.89 -2.82
CA ALA A 164 1.19 -5.35 -2.90
C ALA A 164 -0.16 -6.07 -2.78
N LEU A 165 -1.07 -5.56 -1.93
CA LEU A 165 -2.41 -6.13 -1.76
C LEU A 165 -3.34 -5.88 -2.95
N GLY A 166 -3.09 -4.86 -3.76
CA GLY A 166 -3.97 -4.49 -4.89
C GLY A 166 -4.22 -5.63 -5.88
N PRO A 167 -3.17 -6.23 -6.48
CA PRO A 167 -3.30 -7.39 -7.36
C PRO A 167 -4.00 -8.58 -6.70
N ALA A 168 -3.69 -8.87 -5.44
CA ALA A 168 -4.29 -9.99 -4.71
C ALA A 168 -5.81 -9.81 -4.56
N VAL A 169 -6.28 -8.59 -4.32
CA VAL A 169 -7.72 -8.26 -4.26
C VAL A 169 -8.40 -8.45 -5.62
N VAL A 170 -7.75 -8.11 -6.73
CA VAL A 170 -8.29 -8.35 -8.07
C VAL A 170 -8.39 -9.85 -8.38
N VAL A 171 -7.33 -10.61 -8.07
CA VAL A 171 -7.32 -12.07 -8.24
C VAL A 171 -8.38 -12.73 -7.38
N ALA A 172 -8.50 -12.32 -6.12
CA ALA A 172 -9.54 -12.79 -5.21
C ALA A 172 -10.95 -12.57 -5.75
N GLY A 173 -11.23 -11.37 -6.29
CA GLY A 173 -12.51 -11.11 -6.93
C GLY A 173 -12.76 -12.04 -8.13
N ALA A 174 -11.74 -12.32 -8.94
CA ALA A 174 -11.87 -13.25 -10.06
C ALA A 174 -12.15 -14.69 -9.62
N VAL A 175 -11.44 -15.17 -8.60
CA VAL A 175 -11.68 -16.50 -8.02
C VAL A 175 -13.08 -16.61 -7.44
N VAL A 176 -13.53 -15.60 -6.66
CA VAL A 176 -14.89 -15.61 -6.09
C VAL A 176 -15.97 -15.72 -7.16
N ARG A 177 -15.78 -15.08 -8.32
CA ARG A 177 -16.73 -15.17 -9.43
C ARG A 177 -16.63 -16.50 -10.21
N ALA A 178 -15.45 -17.12 -10.26
CA ALA A 178 -15.25 -18.38 -10.95
C ALA A 178 -15.81 -19.57 -10.13
N GLU A 179 -15.52 -19.60 -8.83
CA GLU A 179 -15.91 -20.69 -7.94
C GLU A 179 -17.33 -20.53 -7.38
N GLY A 180 -17.77 -19.29 -7.16
CA GLY A 180 -19.12 -19.01 -6.64
C GLY A 180 -19.39 -19.69 -5.29
N VAL A 181 -20.37 -20.59 -5.25
CA VAL A 181 -20.78 -21.32 -4.03
C VAL A 181 -19.84 -22.49 -3.73
N GLU A 182 -19.09 -22.99 -4.71
CA GLU A 182 -18.14 -24.11 -4.54
C GLU A 182 -17.01 -23.77 -3.55
N LEU A 183 -16.76 -22.48 -3.28
CA LEU A 183 -15.82 -22.04 -2.24
C LEU A 183 -16.15 -22.56 -0.84
N PHE A 184 -17.42 -22.89 -0.58
CA PHE A 184 -17.89 -23.35 0.72
C PHE A 184 -17.93 -24.87 0.84
N VAL A 185 -17.57 -25.59 -0.22
CA VAL A 185 -17.50 -27.05 -0.23
C VAL A 185 -16.21 -27.52 0.46
N PRO A 186 -16.25 -28.61 1.25
CA PRO A 186 -15.04 -29.22 1.82
C PRO A 186 -13.94 -29.47 0.79
N GLY A 187 -12.69 -29.20 1.16
CA GLY A 187 -11.50 -29.24 0.30
C GLY A 187 -11.02 -27.87 -0.21
N ASN A 188 -11.82 -26.81 -0.07
CA ASN A 188 -11.47 -25.44 -0.48
C ASN A 188 -11.08 -24.52 0.69
N GLU A 189 -10.79 -25.07 1.87
CA GLU A 189 -10.58 -24.32 3.12
C GLU A 189 -9.39 -23.36 3.02
N VAL A 190 -8.30 -23.78 2.38
CA VAL A 190 -7.10 -22.96 2.18
C VAL A 190 -7.40 -21.76 1.28
N LEU A 191 -8.20 -21.97 0.24
CA LEU A 191 -8.60 -20.92 -0.68
C LEU A 191 -9.52 -19.91 0.02
N LEU A 192 -10.55 -20.40 0.69
CA LEU A 192 -11.47 -19.58 1.47
C LEU A 192 -10.73 -18.76 2.55
N ALA A 193 -9.80 -19.38 3.28
CA ALA A 193 -8.96 -18.71 4.26
C ALA A 193 -8.11 -17.60 3.63
N SER A 194 -7.54 -17.85 2.44
CA SER A 194 -6.75 -16.84 1.70
C SER A 194 -7.59 -15.63 1.32
N LEU A 195 -8.82 -15.84 0.87
CA LEU A 195 -9.75 -14.77 0.49
C LEU A 195 -10.16 -13.93 1.71
N VAL A 196 -10.43 -14.57 2.85
CA VAL A 196 -10.79 -13.90 4.12
C VAL A 196 -9.61 -13.14 4.73
N ALA A 197 -8.37 -13.60 4.51
CA ALA A 197 -7.18 -12.92 5.01
C ALA A 197 -6.93 -11.55 4.34
N LEU A 198 -7.42 -11.32 3.11
CA LEU A 198 -7.17 -10.07 2.37
C LEU A 198 -7.82 -8.84 3.04
N PRO A 199 -9.10 -8.85 3.44
CA PRO A 199 -9.68 -7.79 4.28
C PRO A 199 -8.88 -7.55 5.57
N ALA A 200 -8.41 -8.60 6.24
CA ALA A 200 -7.62 -8.48 7.46
C ALA A 200 -6.26 -7.81 7.19
N LEU A 201 -5.57 -8.19 6.12
CA LEU A 201 -4.32 -7.54 5.67
C LEU A 201 -4.54 -6.10 5.26
N TRP A 202 -5.69 -5.77 4.67
CA TRP A 202 -6.03 -4.39 4.32
C TRP A 202 -6.26 -3.53 5.56
N VAL A 203 -6.92 -4.09 6.58
CA VAL A 203 -7.11 -3.46 7.89
C VAL A 203 -5.78 -3.28 8.59
N TRP A 204 -4.91 -4.30 8.58
CA TRP A 204 -3.55 -4.22 9.07
C TRP A 204 -2.76 -3.09 8.41
N LYS A 205 -2.88 -2.96 7.09
CA LYS A 205 -2.29 -1.84 6.33
C LYS A 205 -2.85 -0.48 6.74
N LEU A 206 -4.13 -0.37 7.08
CA LEU A 206 -4.73 0.87 7.59
C LEU A 206 -4.21 1.21 8.99
N ALA A 207 -4.11 0.21 9.87
CA ALA A 207 -3.50 0.32 11.19
C ALA A 207 -2.05 0.80 11.08
N LEU A 208 -1.24 0.16 10.22
CA LEU A 208 0.13 0.59 9.92
C LEU A 208 0.20 2.06 9.51
N SER A 209 -0.69 2.48 8.61
CA SER A 209 -0.73 3.88 8.16
C SER A 209 -1.08 4.85 9.28
N GLU A 210 -1.86 4.45 10.27
CA GLU A 210 -2.28 5.31 11.37
C GLU A 210 -1.22 5.37 12.47
N ALA A 211 -0.61 4.23 12.83
CA ALA A 211 0.52 4.15 13.77
C ALA A 211 1.64 5.11 13.37
N PHE A 212 1.91 5.20 12.07
CA PHE A 212 2.92 6.06 11.49
C PHE A 212 2.52 7.54 11.39
N ARG A 213 1.21 7.85 11.35
CA ARG A 213 0.74 9.24 11.40
C ARG A 213 0.64 9.76 12.83
N ARG A 214 0.39 8.87 13.80
CA ARG A 214 0.10 9.19 15.20
C ARG A 214 0.75 8.14 16.12
N PRO A 215 2.09 8.12 16.23
CA PRO A 215 2.84 7.09 16.94
C PRO A 215 2.51 7.03 18.44
N GLU A 216 2.01 8.11 19.00
CA GLU A 216 1.50 8.22 20.38
C GLU A 216 0.18 7.47 20.66
N THR A 217 -0.45 6.87 19.64
CA THR A 217 -1.73 6.19 19.77
C THR A 217 -1.58 4.66 19.70
N ALA A 218 -2.09 3.94 20.71
CA ALA A 218 -1.95 2.48 20.82
C ALA A 218 -2.77 1.74 19.75
N LEU A 219 -2.12 0.88 18.95
CA LEU A 219 -2.77 0.07 17.91
C LEU A 219 -3.76 -0.97 18.46
N VAL A 220 -3.53 -1.45 19.68
CA VAL A 220 -4.40 -2.41 20.36
C VAL A 220 -5.19 -1.67 21.46
N PRO A 221 -6.53 -1.69 21.44
CA PRO A 221 -7.37 -0.92 22.38
C PRO A 221 -7.35 -1.46 23.82
N VAL A 222 -6.69 -2.61 24.04
CA VAL A 222 -6.51 -3.18 25.37
C VAL A 222 -5.37 -2.44 26.05
N ALA A 223 -5.60 -1.94 27.27
CA ALA A 223 -4.62 -1.26 28.11
C ALA A 223 -3.53 -2.25 28.61
N LEU A 224 -2.79 -2.83 27.68
CA LEU A 224 -1.63 -3.67 27.96
C LEU A 224 -0.40 -2.77 27.89
N GLY A 225 0.43 -2.82 28.94
CA GLY A 225 1.78 -2.25 28.89
C GLY A 225 2.58 -2.81 27.70
N PRO A 226 3.73 -2.21 27.33
CA PRO A 226 4.52 -2.63 26.17
C PRO A 226 4.78 -4.15 26.12
N GLY A 227 5.16 -4.76 27.24
CA GLY A 227 5.35 -6.21 27.37
C GLY A 227 4.07 -7.04 27.23
N GLY A 228 2.92 -6.51 27.66
CA GLY A 228 1.62 -7.18 27.52
C GLY A 228 1.12 -7.22 26.07
N ARG A 229 1.42 -6.18 25.27
CA ARG A 229 1.10 -6.15 23.83
C ARG A 229 1.95 -7.13 23.02
N LEU A 230 3.24 -7.20 23.32
CA LEU A 230 4.16 -8.21 22.77
C LEU A 230 3.70 -9.62 23.16
N PHE A 231 3.33 -9.85 24.43
CA PHE A 231 2.84 -11.13 24.90
C PHE A 231 1.51 -11.53 24.24
N PHE A 232 0.59 -10.59 24.02
CA PHE A 232 -0.67 -10.84 23.32
C PHE A 232 -0.45 -11.15 21.83
N GLY A 233 0.42 -10.40 21.15
CA GLY A 233 0.79 -10.67 19.76
C GLY A 233 1.55 -11.98 19.59
N PHE A 234 2.45 -12.30 20.51
CA PHE A 234 3.13 -13.59 20.60
C PHE A 234 2.16 -14.72 20.89
N GLY A 235 1.20 -14.53 21.81
CA GLY A 235 0.15 -15.50 22.13
C GLY A 235 -0.76 -15.80 20.94
N LEU A 236 -1.17 -14.78 20.17
CA LEU A 236 -1.89 -14.96 18.90
C LEU A 236 -1.04 -15.68 17.84
N THR A 237 0.25 -15.39 17.79
CA THR A 237 1.20 -16.06 16.90
C THR A 237 1.39 -17.51 17.30
N VAL A 238 1.63 -17.82 18.57
CA VAL A 238 1.72 -19.18 19.10
C VAL A 238 0.41 -19.93 18.91
N LEU A 239 -0.75 -19.30 19.10
CA LEU A 239 -2.06 -19.89 18.82
C LEU A 239 -2.23 -20.20 17.32
N ALA A 240 -1.85 -19.30 16.43
CA ALA A 240 -1.85 -19.54 14.99
C ALA A 240 -0.81 -20.58 14.55
N LEU A 241 0.33 -20.64 15.24
CA LEU A 241 1.38 -21.64 15.04
C LEU A 241 0.98 -23.00 15.65
N PHE A 242 0.14 -23.04 16.67
CA PHE A 242 -0.40 -24.28 17.22
C PHE A 242 -1.48 -24.88 16.29
N LEU A 243 -2.16 -24.02 15.54
CA LEU A 243 -3.08 -24.38 14.45
C LEU A 243 -2.35 -24.69 13.12
N LEU A 244 -1.00 -24.58 13.06
CA LEU A 244 -0.18 -24.73 11.84
C LEU A 244 -0.33 -26.03 11.06
N PRO A 245 -0.63 -27.22 11.64
CA PRO A 245 -0.64 -28.42 10.83
C PRO A 245 -1.71 -28.41 9.73
N ARG A 246 -2.65 -27.45 9.74
CA ARG A 246 -3.80 -27.45 8.82
C ARG A 246 -3.98 -26.23 7.92
N LEU A 247 -3.39 -25.05 8.21
CA LEU A 247 -3.67 -23.83 7.41
C LEU A 247 -2.49 -22.82 7.43
N ALA A 248 -1.58 -22.92 6.46
CA ALA A 248 -0.42 -22.01 6.29
C ALA A 248 -0.81 -20.50 6.14
N THR A 249 -2.07 -20.22 5.82
CA THR A 249 -2.64 -18.87 5.65
C THR A 249 -2.90 -18.14 6.97
N LEU A 250 -3.03 -18.84 8.11
CA LEU A 250 -3.29 -18.22 9.41
C LEU A 250 -2.04 -17.58 10.03
N ALA A 251 -0.87 -18.14 9.72
CA ALA A 251 0.41 -17.59 10.13
C ALA A 251 0.61 -16.15 9.61
N VAL A 252 0.04 -15.82 8.45
CA VAL A 252 0.13 -14.48 7.85
C VAL A 252 -0.69 -13.44 8.64
N VAL A 253 -1.87 -13.81 9.13
CA VAL A 253 -2.74 -12.91 9.94
C VAL A 253 -2.12 -12.69 11.33
N ALA A 254 -1.65 -13.75 11.97
CA ALA A 254 -1.03 -13.64 13.29
C ALA A 254 0.34 -12.96 13.27
N ALA A 255 1.18 -13.23 12.25
CA ALA A 255 2.40 -12.47 12.00
C ALA A 255 2.11 -11.00 11.70
N GLY A 256 0.98 -10.68 11.05
CA GLY A 256 0.47 -9.32 10.94
C GLY A 256 0.26 -8.68 12.32
N TRP A 257 -0.47 -9.34 13.21
CA TRP A 257 -0.71 -8.83 14.57
C TRP A 257 0.57 -8.67 15.41
N ALA A 258 1.50 -9.63 15.36
CA ALA A 258 2.83 -9.49 15.98
C ALA A 258 3.63 -8.34 15.35
N GLY A 259 3.51 -8.16 14.03
CA GLY A 259 4.07 -7.01 13.31
C GLY A 259 3.52 -5.68 13.84
N LEU A 260 2.20 -5.57 14.10
CA LEU A 260 1.62 -4.35 14.68
C LEU A 260 2.20 -4.04 16.07
N ALA A 261 2.41 -5.06 16.90
CA ALA A 261 3.01 -4.86 18.22
C ALA A 261 4.47 -4.38 18.13
N LEU A 262 5.26 -4.95 17.21
CA LEU A 262 6.64 -4.50 16.94
C LEU A 262 6.70 -3.08 16.36
N LEU A 263 5.72 -2.73 15.53
CA LEU A 263 5.57 -1.40 14.95
C LEU A 263 5.15 -0.35 15.99
N ASP A 264 4.27 -0.71 16.92
CA ASP A 264 3.94 0.11 18.10
C ASP A 264 5.20 0.43 18.90
N GLU A 265 6.08 -0.55 19.10
CA GLU A 265 7.33 -0.37 19.84
C GLU A 265 8.37 0.45 19.06
N PHE A 266 8.47 0.22 17.75
CA PHE A 266 9.32 1.02 16.86
C PHE A 266 8.86 2.48 16.78
N ALA A 267 7.54 2.71 16.71
CA ALA A 267 6.91 4.03 16.71
C ALA A 267 7.11 4.74 18.06
N ALA A 268 6.94 4.04 19.18
CA ALA A 268 7.16 4.57 20.53
C ALA A 268 8.62 4.99 20.77
N ARG A 269 9.60 4.23 20.25
CA ARG A 269 11.03 4.60 20.32
C ARG A 269 11.37 5.88 19.53
N ARG A 270 10.50 6.31 18.61
CA ARG A 270 10.67 7.53 17.78
C ARG A 270 9.77 8.70 18.18
N ALA A 271 8.79 8.51 19.07
CA ALA A 271 7.90 9.57 19.51
C ALA A 271 8.58 10.46 20.59
N GLY A 272 9.04 11.64 20.17
CA GLY A 272 9.35 12.73 21.09
C GLY A 272 8.08 13.27 21.76
N GLN A 273 8.18 13.56 23.04
CA GLN A 273 7.11 13.83 24.01
C GLN A 273 5.88 14.65 23.53
N GLY A 274 4.69 14.04 23.65
CA GLY A 274 3.42 14.69 24.05
C GLY A 274 2.38 15.02 22.97
N VAL A 275 1.34 14.18 22.75
CA VAL A 275 0.08 14.55 22.06
C VAL A 275 -1.13 13.71 22.51
N ASP A 276 -2.31 14.34 22.46
CA ASP A 276 -3.68 13.91 22.82
C ASP A 276 -4.29 12.78 21.94
N ARG A 277 -5.01 11.85 22.58
CA ARG A 277 -5.42 10.51 22.08
C ARG A 277 -6.84 10.45 21.46
N ALA A 278 -7.61 11.53 21.48
CA ALA A 278 -9.09 11.45 21.42
C ALA A 278 -9.78 11.39 20.02
N ARG A 279 -9.10 11.25 18.87
CA ARG A 279 -9.79 11.29 17.54
C ARG A 279 -9.35 10.23 16.53
N TRP A 280 -9.61 8.95 16.81
CA TRP A 280 -9.38 7.86 15.87
C TRP A 280 -10.48 7.74 14.80
N ARG A 281 -10.18 8.11 13.55
CA ARG A 281 -11.15 8.00 12.42
C ARG A 281 -11.36 6.58 11.89
N TYR A 282 -10.49 5.63 12.25
CA TYR A 282 -10.47 4.27 11.68
C TYR A 282 -10.80 3.15 12.70
N LEU A 283 -11.22 3.50 13.92
CA LEU A 283 -11.52 2.53 14.98
C LEU A 283 -12.60 1.52 14.55
N GLY A 284 -13.71 2.00 13.98
CA GLY A 284 -14.79 1.13 13.50
C GLY A 284 -14.36 0.14 12.43
N PRO A 285 -13.71 0.57 11.33
CA PRO A 285 -13.18 -0.33 10.31
C PRO A 285 -12.16 -1.35 10.84
N VAL A 286 -11.30 -0.96 11.78
CA VAL A 286 -10.32 -1.88 12.40
C VAL A 286 -11.02 -2.92 13.26
N ALA A 287 -11.94 -2.50 14.13
CA ALA A 287 -12.72 -3.42 14.97
C ALA A 287 -13.57 -4.40 14.13
N LEU A 288 -14.21 -3.92 13.07
CA LEU A 288 -14.99 -4.74 12.14
C LEU A 288 -14.12 -5.76 11.40
N GLY A 289 -12.95 -5.33 10.90
CA GLY A 289 -11.99 -6.21 10.25
C GLY A 289 -11.47 -7.32 11.17
N SER A 290 -11.14 -6.97 12.41
CA SER A 290 -10.75 -7.94 13.44
C SER A 290 -11.86 -8.92 13.76
N ALA A 291 -13.11 -8.46 13.89
CA ALA A 291 -14.25 -9.32 14.15
C ALA A 291 -14.53 -10.30 13.00
N ILE A 292 -14.50 -9.82 11.75
CA ILE A 292 -14.69 -10.65 10.55
C ILE A 292 -13.59 -11.71 10.45
N ALA A 293 -12.33 -11.33 10.70
CA ALA A 293 -11.22 -12.27 10.74
C ALA A 293 -11.45 -13.33 11.82
N THR A 294 -11.74 -12.93 13.06
CA THR A 294 -11.99 -13.88 14.16
C THR A 294 -13.15 -14.83 13.85
N VAL A 295 -14.29 -14.33 13.37
CA VAL A 295 -15.45 -15.17 13.03
C VAL A 295 -15.13 -16.14 11.90
N GLY A 296 -14.44 -15.70 10.85
CA GLY A 296 -14.02 -16.57 9.74
C GLY A 296 -13.04 -17.65 10.20
N LEU A 297 -12.11 -17.32 11.09
CA LEU A 297 -11.17 -18.28 11.70
C LEU A 297 -11.89 -19.31 12.57
N THR A 298 -12.86 -18.87 13.36
CA THR A 298 -13.67 -19.75 14.22
C THR A 298 -14.52 -20.69 13.38
N ALA A 299 -15.17 -20.21 12.31
CA ALA A 299 -15.98 -21.04 11.42
C ALA A 299 -15.14 -22.13 10.71
N LEU A 300 -13.94 -21.80 10.23
CA LEU A 300 -13.01 -22.76 9.62
C LEU A 300 -12.49 -23.79 10.63
N ALA A 301 -12.22 -23.36 11.86
CA ALA A 301 -11.78 -24.25 12.93
C ALA A 301 -12.86 -25.25 13.33
N PHE A 302 -14.13 -24.83 13.41
CA PHE A 302 -15.24 -25.73 13.73
C PHE A 302 -15.61 -26.67 12.57
N GLY A 303 -15.51 -26.23 11.32
CA GLY A 303 -15.72 -27.10 10.14
C GLY A 303 -14.72 -28.26 10.09
N ALA A 304 -13.43 -27.98 10.32
CA ALA A 304 -12.37 -29.00 10.32
C ALA A 304 -12.38 -29.95 11.54
N VAL A 305 -13.18 -29.65 12.57
CA VAL A 305 -13.40 -30.51 13.74
C VAL A 305 -14.65 -31.38 13.55
N ALA A 306 -15.62 -30.95 12.75
CA ALA A 306 -16.83 -31.74 12.46
C ALA A 306 -16.57 -32.91 11.48
N GLU A 307 -15.47 -32.87 10.72
CA GLU A 307 -15.06 -33.92 9.77
C GLU A 307 -14.05 -34.94 10.35
N ALA A 308 -13.65 -34.80 11.61
CA ALA A 308 -12.69 -35.67 12.30
C ALA A 308 -13.38 -36.53 13.38
#